data_AF-A0A6J8DJI2-F1
#
_entry.id   AF-A0A6J8DJI2-F1
#
_cell.length_a   1.000
_cell.length_b   1.000
_cell.length_c   1.000
_cell.angle_alpha   90.00
_cell.angle_beta   90.00
_cell.angle_gamma   90.00
#
_symmetry.space_group_name_H-M   'P 1'
#
loop_
_entity.id
_entity.type
_entity.pdbx_description
1 polymer ?
#
loop_
_entity_poly.entity_id
_entity_poly.type
_entity_poly.pdbx_seq_one_letter_code
_entity_poly.pdbx_strand_id
1 'polypeptide(L)'
;MQWQKEGKLTIPEFKGFLVGFFNMGLIRKVSFEEYWNKHSPSQSTPWFRSMFSRNRFQNILKFLHLVDTKKLPKRNDPAYKPSQRFKPLLDFVNRKFLRYYNPRRELAVDESLVGTKGKTSILQYIPSKRSRSGVKFWMLVESVTGYVLQMDVYHGKRFDPTPAGTLQGTNVVINLMKNSHLLGKDFHVFADSFFASLNLANKLLRERTYLTGTMRTNRPMPQMIKMHVRRQEMLFTLDKDKSCFAVSATTTEKNPSHWCLLTTMLLIH
;
A
#
# COMPACT_ATOMS: atom_id res chain seq x y z
N MET A 1 -19.22 34.41 -0.73
CA MET A 1 -19.09 33.78 0.61
C MET A 1 -17.75 34.18 1.21
N GLN A 2 -17.76 35.19 2.07
CA GLN A 2 -16.58 35.63 2.81
C GLN A 2 -16.55 34.86 4.13
N TRP A 3 -15.77 33.77 4.18
CA TRP A 3 -15.54 33.03 5.42
C TRP A 3 -14.71 33.92 6.35
N GLN A 4 -15.35 34.48 7.37
CA GLN A 4 -14.74 35.40 8.33
C GLN A 4 -13.55 34.75 9.07
N LYS A 5 -12.64 35.64 9.47
CA LYS A 5 -11.43 35.36 10.26
C LYS A 5 -11.81 34.59 11.55
N GLU A 6 -11.07 33.50 11.80
CA GLU A 6 -11.01 32.78 13.08
C GLU A 6 -12.34 32.34 13.71
N GLY A 7 -12.85 31.20 13.25
CA GLY A 7 -13.93 30.45 13.89
C GLY A 7 -13.73 28.93 13.77
N LYS A 8 -14.52 28.15 14.51
CA LYS A 8 -14.53 26.69 14.42
C LYS A 8 -14.80 26.26 12.97
N LEU A 9 -14.04 25.26 12.50
CA LEU A 9 -14.20 24.71 11.16
C LEU A 9 -15.58 24.04 11.03
N THR A 10 -16.39 24.49 10.09
CA THR A 10 -17.72 23.91 9.83
C THR A 10 -17.65 22.80 8.77
N ILE A 11 -18.67 21.95 8.68
CA ILE A 11 -18.73 20.90 7.64
C ILE A 11 -18.73 21.47 6.22
N PRO A 12 -19.57 22.49 5.87
CA PRO A 12 -19.54 23.09 4.54
C PRO A 12 -18.18 23.70 4.19
N GLU A 13 -17.56 24.38 5.17
CA GLU A 13 -16.22 24.94 5.00
C GLU A 13 -15.17 23.86 4.76
N PHE A 14 -15.19 22.76 5.54
CA PHE A 14 -14.26 21.65 5.34
C PHE A 14 -14.45 20.96 3.98
N LYS A 15 -15.70 20.79 3.51
CA LYS A 15 -15.96 20.31 2.14
C LYS A 15 -15.35 21.24 1.10
N GLY A 16 -15.51 22.55 1.28
CA GLY A 16 -14.88 23.54 0.41
C GLY A 16 -13.36 23.47 0.41
N PHE A 17 -12.75 23.27 1.59
CA PHE A 17 -11.30 23.08 1.72
C PHE A 17 -10.83 21.85 0.94
N LEU A 18 -11.55 20.72 1.03
CA LEU A 18 -11.24 19.51 0.25
C LEU A 18 -11.34 19.75 -1.25
N VAL A 19 -12.39 20.45 -1.71
CA VAL A 19 -12.54 20.83 -3.12
C VAL A 19 -11.37 21.68 -3.60
N GLY A 20 -10.96 22.69 -2.81
CA GLY A 20 -9.78 23.49 -3.09
C GLY A 20 -8.50 22.63 -3.16
N PHE A 21 -8.30 21.75 -2.16
CA PHE A 21 -7.14 20.87 -2.09
C PHE A 21 -7.05 19.91 -3.28
N PHE A 22 -8.17 19.29 -3.69
CA PHE A 22 -8.19 18.42 -4.87
C PHE A 22 -7.93 19.20 -6.16
N ASN A 23 -8.47 20.42 -6.29
CA ASN A 23 -8.23 21.23 -7.47
C ASN A 23 -6.77 21.70 -7.59
N MET A 24 -6.04 21.86 -6.48
CA MET A 24 -4.57 22.08 -6.50
C MET A 24 -3.82 20.87 -7.08
N GLY A 25 -4.37 19.67 -6.98
CA GLY A 25 -3.81 18.48 -7.62
C GLY A 25 -3.92 18.50 -9.15
N LEU A 26 -4.98 19.12 -9.67
CA LEU A 26 -5.27 19.29 -11.10
C LEU A 26 -4.55 20.50 -11.69
N ILE A 27 -4.65 21.65 -11.04
CA ILE A 27 -4.05 22.92 -11.46
C ILE A 27 -2.79 23.18 -10.63
N ARG A 28 -1.67 22.56 -10.99
CA ARG A 28 -0.45 22.68 -10.20
C ARG A 28 0.23 24.04 -10.42
N LYS A 29 0.49 24.75 -9.32
CA LYS A 29 1.33 25.96 -9.29
C LYS A 29 2.73 25.67 -8.77
N VAL A 30 3.67 26.55 -9.09
CA VAL A 30 5.09 26.42 -8.69
C VAL A 30 5.30 26.51 -7.19
N SER A 31 4.50 27.32 -6.49
CA SER A 31 4.49 27.44 -5.04
C SER A 31 3.07 27.47 -4.50
N PHE A 32 2.95 27.32 -3.18
CA PHE A 32 1.65 27.33 -2.51
C PHE A 32 1.00 28.72 -2.54
N GLU A 33 1.80 29.78 -2.52
CA GLU A 33 1.34 31.17 -2.49
C GLU A 33 0.74 31.59 -3.84
N GLU A 34 1.22 31.01 -4.94
CA GLU A 34 0.79 31.33 -6.31
C GLU A 34 -0.69 31.01 -6.59
N TYR A 35 -1.31 30.11 -5.82
CA TYR A 35 -2.74 29.87 -5.89
C TYR A 35 -3.58 31.11 -5.54
N TRP A 36 -2.99 32.10 -4.86
CA TRP A 36 -3.62 33.38 -4.52
C TRP A 36 -2.99 34.59 -5.23
N ASN A 37 -2.19 34.39 -6.28
CA ASN A 37 -1.54 35.48 -7.02
C ASN A 37 -2.58 36.43 -7.67
N LYS A 38 -2.40 37.74 -7.42
CA LYS A 38 -3.21 38.82 -8.00
C LYS A 38 -2.45 39.69 -9.00
N HIS A 39 -1.12 39.63 -8.99
CA HIS A 39 -0.24 40.58 -9.67
C HIS A 39 0.08 40.16 -11.10
N SER A 40 0.04 38.87 -11.41
CA SER A 40 0.39 38.34 -12.72
C SER A 40 -0.86 37.79 -13.43
N PRO A 41 -1.49 38.54 -14.35
CA PRO A 41 -2.73 38.11 -15.01
C PRO A 41 -2.62 36.76 -15.70
N SER A 42 -1.49 36.50 -16.36
CA SER A 42 -1.21 35.22 -17.05
C SER A 42 -1.08 34.01 -16.13
N GLN A 43 -0.78 34.24 -14.84
CA GLN A 43 -0.63 33.18 -13.84
C GLN A 43 -1.82 33.15 -12.86
N SER A 44 -2.69 34.15 -12.89
CA SER A 44 -3.80 34.26 -11.95
C SER A 44 -4.82 33.14 -12.17
N THR A 45 -5.29 32.54 -11.09
CA THR A 45 -6.39 31.58 -11.12
C THR A 45 -7.45 32.03 -10.13
N PRO A 46 -8.35 32.96 -10.54
CA PRO A 46 -9.27 33.65 -9.63
C PRO A 46 -10.15 32.74 -8.77
N TRP A 47 -10.42 31.53 -9.25
CA TRP A 47 -11.25 30.56 -8.56
C TRP A 47 -10.74 30.20 -7.15
N PHE A 48 -9.43 30.03 -6.94
CA PHE A 48 -8.88 29.66 -5.64
C PHE A 48 -9.11 30.74 -4.59
N ARG A 49 -8.85 32.00 -4.95
CA ARG A 49 -9.06 33.17 -4.08
C ARG A 49 -10.54 33.49 -3.84
N SER A 50 -11.44 33.14 -4.76
CA SER A 50 -12.88 33.24 -4.52
C SER A 50 -13.40 32.15 -3.60
N MET A 51 -12.74 30.98 -3.55
CA MET A 51 -13.15 29.84 -2.73
C MET A 51 -12.70 29.97 -1.27
N PHE A 52 -11.42 30.31 -1.04
CA PHE A 52 -10.84 30.50 0.29
C PHE A 52 -9.91 31.70 0.32
N SER A 53 -9.78 32.33 1.49
CA SER A 53 -8.61 33.19 1.74
C SER A 53 -7.37 32.33 1.97
N ARG A 54 -6.20 32.80 1.53
CA ARG A 54 -4.91 32.09 1.70
C ARG A 54 -4.68 31.71 3.17
N ASN A 55 -4.85 32.68 4.07
CA ASN A 55 -4.59 32.49 5.50
C ASN A 55 -5.54 31.46 6.10
N ARG A 56 -6.83 31.46 5.74
CA ARG A 56 -7.77 30.46 6.26
C ARG A 56 -7.44 29.06 5.76
N PHE A 57 -7.10 28.90 4.48
CA PHE A 57 -6.69 27.61 3.93
C PHE A 57 -5.43 27.08 4.64
N GLN A 58 -4.42 27.93 4.86
CA GLN A 58 -3.20 27.58 5.60
C GLN A 58 -3.50 27.21 7.06
N ASN A 59 -4.38 27.95 7.73
CA ASN A 59 -4.78 27.64 9.10
C ASN A 59 -5.47 26.27 9.19
N ILE A 60 -6.40 25.97 8.27
CA ILE A 60 -7.03 24.65 8.22
C ILE A 60 -5.98 23.57 8.00
N LEU A 61 -5.08 23.74 7.00
CA LEU A 61 -4.02 22.78 6.71
C LEU A 61 -3.08 22.54 7.91
N LYS A 62 -2.75 23.59 8.66
CA LYS A 62 -1.83 23.53 9.81
C LYS A 62 -2.46 22.86 11.04
N PHE A 63 -3.75 23.07 11.28
CA PHE A 63 -4.43 22.65 12.51
C PHE A 63 -5.41 21.48 12.32
N LEU A 64 -5.46 20.88 11.12
CA LEU A 64 -6.30 19.71 10.85
C LEU A 64 -5.81 18.49 11.65
N HIS A 65 -6.65 18.03 12.59
CA HIS A 65 -6.46 16.81 13.35
C HIS A 65 -7.64 15.87 13.16
N LEU A 66 -7.37 14.58 12.93
CA LEU A 66 -8.40 13.56 12.74
C LEU A 66 -8.77 12.84 14.05
N VAL A 67 -7.99 13.05 15.11
CA VAL A 67 -8.15 12.43 16.42
C VAL A 67 -7.80 13.42 17.52
N ASP A 68 -8.39 13.21 18.69
CA ASP A 68 -7.95 13.87 19.91
C ASP A 68 -6.60 13.26 20.36
N THR A 69 -5.53 14.04 20.19
CA THR A 69 -4.16 13.58 20.49
C THR A 69 -3.91 13.36 21.98
N LYS A 70 -4.74 13.93 22.87
CA LYS A 70 -4.64 13.74 24.32
C LYS A 70 -5.08 12.34 24.75
N LYS A 71 -5.93 11.69 23.95
CA LYS A 71 -6.42 10.32 24.17
C LYS A 71 -5.51 9.25 23.57
N LEU A 72 -4.46 9.63 22.84
CA LEU A 72 -3.53 8.68 22.26
C LEU A 72 -2.48 8.25 23.29
N PRO A 73 -1.99 7.00 23.20
CA PRO A 73 -0.83 6.57 23.99
C PRO A 73 0.35 7.52 23.80
N LYS A 74 1.13 7.73 24.87
CA LYS A 74 2.34 8.55 24.80
C LYS A 74 3.44 7.81 24.04
N ARG A 75 4.43 8.53 23.51
CA ARG A 75 5.50 7.93 22.67
C ARG A 75 6.30 6.78 23.31
N ASN A 76 6.35 6.73 24.64
CA ASN A 76 7.08 5.70 25.38
C ASN A 76 6.20 4.49 25.72
N ASP A 77 4.90 4.56 25.41
CA ASP A 77 3.94 3.48 25.63
C ASP A 77 4.10 2.42 24.52
N PRO A 78 4.18 1.12 24.84
CA PRO A 78 4.20 0.04 23.86
C PRO A 78 3.02 0.06 22.86
N ALA A 79 1.87 0.59 23.25
CA ALA A 79 0.68 0.71 22.40
C ALA A 79 0.74 1.90 21.43
N TYR A 80 1.75 2.78 21.54
CA TYR A 80 1.89 3.93 20.66
C TYR A 80 2.25 3.53 19.23
N LYS A 81 1.43 3.98 18.28
CA LYS A 81 1.71 3.89 16.84
C LYS A 81 1.54 5.27 16.22
N PRO A 82 2.55 5.81 15.51
CA PRO A 82 2.46 7.13 14.86
C PRO A 82 1.26 7.27 13.90
N SER A 83 0.80 6.16 13.31
CA SER A 83 -0.34 6.12 12.39
C SER A 83 -1.69 6.36 13.06
N GLN A 84 -1.82 6.22 14.39
CA GLN A 84 -3.07 6.46 15.11
C GLN A 84 -3.64 7.87 14.84
N ARG A 85 -2.77 8.82 14.50
CA ARG A 85 -3.14 10.19 14.12
C ARG A 85 -3.98 10.29 12.85
N PHE A 86 -3.86 9.33 11.94
CA PHE A 86 -4.62 9.29 10.68
C PHE A 86 -5.37 7.97 10.48
N LYS A 87 -5.35 7.08 11.47
CA LYS A 87 -6.05 5.80 11.44
C LYS A 87 -7.56 5.93 11.16
N PRO A 88 -8.31 6.93 11.68
CA PRO A 88 -9.72 7.06 11.30
C PRO A 88 -9.95 7.25 9.80
N LEU A 89 -9.05 7.96 9.12
CA LEU A 89 -9.12 8.14 7.67
C LEU A 89 -8.78 6.83 6.96
N LEU A 90 -7.74 6.13 7.38
CA LEU A 90 -7.35 4.82 6.84
C LEU A 90 -8.52 3.82 6.96
N ASP A 91 -9.10 3.71 8.16
CA ASP A 91 -10.22 2.81 8.42
C ASP A 91 -11.46 3.22 7.63
N PHE A 92 -11.69 4.53 7.45
CA PHE A 92 -12.78 5.03 6.63
C PHE A 92 -12.61 4.62 5.16
N VAL A 93 -11.45 4.86 4.55
CA VAL A 93 -11.24 4.53 3.13
C VAL A 93 -11.28 3.03 2.89
N ASN A 94 -10.68 2.22 3.77
CA ASN A 94 -10.72 0.77 3.68
C ASN A 94 -12.16 0.23 3.70
N ARG A 95 -13.03 0.78 4.57
CA ARG A 95 -14.46 0.42 4.56
C ARG A 95 -15.17 0.86 3.29
N LYS A 96 -14.81 2.02 2.71
CA LYS A 96 -15.46 2.55 1.51
C LYS A 96 -15.04 1.81 0.25
N PHE A 97 -13.77 1.42 0.13
CA PHE A 97 -13.27 0.66 -1.01
C PHE A 97 -14.08 -0.62 -1.25
N LEU A 98 -14.28 -1.41 -0.19
CA LEU A 98 -15.02 -2.67 -0.27
C LEU A 98 -16.54 -2.48 -0.37
N ARG A 99 -17.06 -1.32 0.05
CA ARG A 99 -18.50 -1.02 -0.03
C ARG A 99 -18.95 -0.70 -1.46
N TYR A 100 -18.09 -0.04 -2.24
CA TYR A 100 -18.46 0.48 -3.56
C TYR A 100 -17.86 -0.31 -4.72
N TYR A 101 -17.04 -1.32 -4.44
CA TYR A 101 -16.39 -2.11 -5.48
C TYR A 101 -16.34 -3.59 -5.09
N ASN A 102 -16.78 -4.45 -6.02
CA ASN A 102 -16.62 -5.89 -5.91
C ASN A 102 -15.51 -6.34 -6.87
N PRO A 103 -14.36 -6.83 -6.38
CA PRO A 103 -13.24 -7.17 -7.24
C PRO A 103 -13.48 -8.45 -8.05
N ARG A 104 -12.74 -8.58 -9.15
CA ARG A 104 -12.53 -9.85 -9.83
C ARG A 104 -11.63 -10.78 -9.01
N ARG A 105 -11.52 -12.03 -9.45
CA ARG A 105 -10.79 -13.09 -8.73
C ARG A 105 -9.30 -12.77 -8.56
N GLU A 106 -8.69 -12.09 -9.53
CA GLU A 106 -7.27 -11.80 -9.57
C GLU A 106 -6.95 -10.55 -8.73
N LEU A 107 -6.19 -10.76 -7.65
CA LEU A 107 -5.75 -9.73 -6.71
C LEU A 107 -4.24 -9.62 -6.72
N ALA A 108 -3.68 -8.45 -6.45
CA ALA A 108 -2.25 -8.25 -6.28
C ALA A 108 -1.93 -7.64 -4.90
N VAL A 109 -0.84 -8.09 -4.29
CA VAL A 109 -0.28 -7.47 -3.09
C VAL A 109 1.06 -6.83 -3.42
N ASP A 110 1.19 -5.55 -3.09
CA ASP A 110 2.42 -4.79 -3.30
C ASP A 110 2.57 -3.67 -2.26
N GLU A 111 3.65 -2.92 -2.35
CA GLU A 111 4.00 -1.78 -1.54
C GLU A 111 3.84 -0.45 -2.28
N SER A 112 3.18 0.49 -1.62
CA SER A 112 3.09 1.89 -2.05
C SER A 112 3.87 2.80 -1.10
N LEU A 113 4.44 3.88 -1.63
CA LEU A 113 5.23 4.84 -0.86
C LEU A 113 4.71 6.25 -1.10
N VAL A 114 4.13 6.84 -0.06
CA VAL A 114 3.68 8.24 -0.09
C VAL A 114 4.83 9.13 0.34
N GLY A 115 5.43 9.80 -0.64
CA GLY A 115 6.54 10.71 -0.44
C GLY A 115 6.22 11.83 0.53
N THR A 116 7.12 12.08 1.48
CA THR A 116 6.95 13.21 2.41
C THR A 116 8.29 13.77 2.86
N LYS A 117 8.32 15.09 3.09
CA LYS A 117 9.42 15.78 3.77
C LYS A 117 9.19 15.89 5.29
N GLY A 118 8.06 15.38 5.78
CA GLY A 118 7.69 15.41 7.19
C GLY A 118 8.58 14.49 8.04
N LYS A 119 8.94 14.94 9.24
CA LYS A 119 9.69 14.14 10.21
C LYS A 119 8.73 13.19 10.94
N THR A 120 8.86 11.89 10.69
CA THR A 120 8.08 10.85 11.36
C THR A 120 8.92 9.59 11.57
N SER A 121 8.66 8.86 12.65
CA SER A 121 9.41 7.64 12.99
C SER A 121 9.04 6.41 12.15
N ILE A 122 8.01 6.52 11.30
CA ILE A 122 7.61 5.47 10.34
C ILE A 122 8.10 5.74 8.92
N LEU A 123 8.94 6.77 8.73
CA LEU A 123 9.50 7.11 7.43
C LEU A 123 10.40 5.96 6.94
N GLN A 124 10.20 5.55 5.69
CA GLN A 124 11.01 4.54 5.02
C GLN A 124 11.80 5.15 3.89
N TYR A 125 13.03 4.67 3.71
CA TYR A 125 13.86 4.97 2.56
C TYR A 125 13.87 3.78 1.60
N ILE A 126 13.41 3.98 0.37
CA ILE A 126 13.39 2.97 -0.69
C ILE A 126 14.08 3.57 -1.93
N PRO A 127 15.36 3.23 -2.18
CA PRO A 127 16.16 3.85 -3.25
C PRO A 127 15.56 3.74 -4.64
N SER A 128 14.85 2.64 -4.92
CA SER A 128 14.27 2.32 -6.23
C SER A 128 13.00 3.11 -6.55
N LYS A 129 12.34 3.75 -5.56
CA LYS A 129 11.11 4.52 -5.79
C LYS A 129 11.45 5.97 -6.13
N ARG A 130 10.62 6.59 -6.98
CA ARG A 130 10.77 8.00 -7.43
C ARG A 130 10.87 8.96 -6.24
N SER A 131 9.96 8.84 -5.28
CA SER A 131 10.10 9.48 -3.99
C SER A 131 10.85 8.52 -3.09
N ARG A 132 12.15 8.74 -2.88
CA ARG A 132 13.00 7.79 -2.15
C ARG A 132 12.68 7.71 -0.66
N SER A 133 11.99 8.71 -0.09
CA SER A 133 11.64 8.78 1.33
C SER A 133 10.16 9.07 1.52
N GLY A 134 9.46 8.23 2.28
CA GLY A 134 8.02 8.37 2.46
C GLY A 134 7.42 7.46 3.52
N VAL A 135 6.10 7.57 3.71
CA VAL A 135 5.33 6.61 4.51
C VAL A 135 4.98 5.43 3.61
N LYS A 136 5.42 4.24 4.00
CA LYS A 136 5.19 3.00 3.25
C LYS A 136 3.85 2.39 3.65
N PHE A 137 3.10 1.91 2.67
CA PHE A 137 1.84 1.19 2.82
C PHE A 137 1.95 -0.18 2.16
N TRP A 138 1.35 -1.17 2.80
CA TRP A 138 1.02 -2.45 2.18
C TRP A 138 -0.34 -2.32 1.52
N MET A 139 -0.47 -2.76 0.27
CA MET A 139 -1.66 -2.58 -0.54
C MET A 139 -2.13 -3.94 -1.06
N LEU A 140 -3.43 -4.20 -0.95
CA LEU A 140 -4.14 -5.22 -1.70
C LEU A 140 -4.98 -4.51 -2.76
N VAL A 141 -4.79 -4.89 -4.01
CA VAL A 141 -5.46 -4.28 -5.17
C VAL A 141 -6.08 -5.36 -6.05
N GLU A 142 -7.07 -4.99 -6.84
CA GLU A 142 -7.58 -5.84 -7.92
C GLU A 142 -6.64 -5.74 -9.14
N SER A 143 -6.17 -6.87 -9.66
CA SER A 143 -5.04 -6.94 -10.59
C SER A 143 -5.31 -6.30 -11.96
N VAL A 144 -6.55 -6.32 -12.45
CA VAL A 144 -6.92 -5.83 -13.77
C VAL A 144 -7.09 -4.32 -13.78
N THR A 145 -7.74 -3.75 -12.76
CA THR A 145 -8.02 -2.28 -12.72
C THR A 145 -7.03 -1.50 -11.87
N GLY A 146 -6.29 -2.16 -10.97
CA GLY A 146 -5.48 -1.50 -9.94
C GLY A 146 -6.30 -0.86 -8.81
N TYR A 147 -7.60 -1.16 -8.71
CA TYR A 147 -8.45 -0.63 -7.65
C TYR A 147 -7.97 -1.12 -6.27
N VAL A 148 -7.79 -0.19 -5.33
CA VAL A 148 -7.35 -0.51 -3.96
C VAL A 148 -8.49 -1.10 -3.16
N LEU A 149 -8.28 -2.29 -2.60
CA LEU A 149 -9.27 -3.02 -1.80
C LEU A 149 -9.00 -2.88 -0.31
N GLN A 150 -7.72 -2.90 0.06
CA GLN A 150 -7.28 -2.81 1.45
C GLN A 150 -5.88 -2.23 1.51
N MET A 151 -5.62 -1.42 2.52
CA MET A 151 -4.27 -0.93 2.79
C MET A 151 -3.95 -0.87 4.27
N ASP A 152 -2.68 -1.11 4.59
CA ASP A 152 -2.16 -1.04 5.96
C ASP A 152 -0.83 -0.26 5.98
N VAL A 153 -0.54 0.38 7.10
CA VAL A 153 0.66 1.20 7.26
C VAL A 153 1.81 0.32 7.69
N TYR A 154 2.95 0.43 7.02
CA TYR A 154 4.17 -0.15 7.55
C TYR A 154 4.80 0.80 8.57
N HIS A 155 4.86 0.38 9.84
CA HIS A 155 5.43 1.21 10.90
C HIS A 155 6.95 1.02 11.07
N GLY A 156 7.57 0.05 10.40
CA GLY A 156 8.97 -0.29 10.62
C GLY A 156 9.16 -1.32 11.74
N LYS A 157 10.31 -1.99 11.75
CA LYS A 157 10.63 -3.09 12.70
C LYS A 157 10.50 -2.71 14.17
N ARG A 158 10.78 -1.45 14.52
CA ARG A 158 10.65 -0.95 15.89
C ARG A 158 9.23 -1.07 16.43
N PHE A 159 8.25 -0.79 15.57
CA PHE A 159 6.85 -0.79 15.97
C PHE A 159 6.20 -2.13 15.65
N ASP A 160 6.50 -2.74 14.51
CA ASP A 160 5.93 -4.03 14.09
C ASP A 160 7.04 -5.08 13.92
N PRO A 161 7.61 -5.60 15.03
CA PRO A 161 8.61 -6.65 14.95
C PRO A 161 8.00 -7.91 14.34
N THR A 162 8.73 -8.55 13.44
CA THR A 162 8.31 -9.82 12.85
C THR A 162 8.68 -10.96 13.81
N PRO A 163 7.73 -11.81 14.24
CA PRO A 163 8.02 -12.94 15.12
C PRO A 163 9.09 -13.86 14.54
N ALA A 164 9.93 -14.44 15.41
CA ALA A 164 10.96 -15.39 15.02
C ALA A 164 10.35 -16.56 14.23
N GLY A 165 11.05 -17.00 13.17
CA GLY A 165 10.57 -18.08 12.30
C GLY A 165 9.44 -17.71 11.35
N THR A 166 8.98 -16.45 11.32
CA THR A 166 7.95 -15.98 10.39
C THR A 166 8.47 -14.97 9.38
N LEU A 167 7.84 -14.92 8.21
CA LEU A 167 8.12 -13.90 7.19
C LEU A 167 7.10 -12.78 7.29
N GLN A 168 7.57 -11.53 7.34
CA GLN A 168 6.70 -10.34 7.37
C GLN A 168 5.71 -10.34 6.22
N GLY A 169 6.17 -10.66 5.01
CA GLY A 169 5.32 -10.72 3.83
C GLY A 169 4.14 -11.69 3.98
N THR A 170 4.35 -12.85 4.62
CA THR A 170 3.28 -13.81 4.90
C THR A 170 2.20 -13.21 5.78
N ASN A 171 2.59 -12.54 6.88
CA ASN A 171 1.64 -11.93 7.81
C ASN A 171 0.88 -10.77 7.15
N VAL A 172 1.58 -9.97 6.33
CA VAL A 172 0.97 -8.87 5.59
C VAL A 172 -0.12 -9.38 4.64
N VAL A 173 0.17 -10.37 3.80
CA VAL A 173 -0.80 -10.91 2.84
C VAL A 173 -2.02 -11.49 3.57
N ILE A 174 -1.80 -12.30 4.60
CA ILE A 174 -2.89 -12.88 5.39
C ILE A 174 -3.75 -11.80 6.05
N ASN A 175 -3.14 -10.77 6.64
CA ASN A 175 -3.88 -9.69 7.30
C ASN A 175 -4.66 -8.84 6.28
N LEU A 176 -4.08 -8.53 5.13
CA LEU A 176 -4.78 -7.80 4.06
C LEU A 176 -6.00 -8.60 3.54
N MET A 177 -5.84 -9.90 3.32
CA MET A 177 -6.93 -10.78 2.88
C MET A 177 -8.02 -10.96 3.95
N LYS A 178 -7.64 -11.10 5.22
CA LYS A 178 -8.59 -11.18 6.34
C LYS A 178 -9.35 -9.88 6.53
N ASN A 179 -8.64 -8.75 6.59
CA ASN A 179 -9.24 -7.45 6.83
C ASN A 179 -10.12 -7.00 5.66
N SER A 180 -9.86 -7.48 4.44
CA SER A 180 -10.73 -7.24 3.28
C SER A 180 -11.91 -8.21 3.19
N HIS A 181 -11.98 -9.21 4.07
CA HIS A 181 -12.96 -10.29 4.01
C HIS A 181 -12.93 -11.07 2.69
N LEU A 182 -11.75 -11.20 2.06
CA LEU A 182 -11.56 -11.93 0.80
C LEU A 182 -10.83 -13.27 0.97
N LEU A 183 -10.26 -13.53 2.15
CA LEU A 183 -9.74 -14.86 2.49
C LEU A 183 -10.91 -15.87 2.52
N GLY A 184 -10.69 -17.11 2.04
CA GLY A 184 -11.74 -18.14 2.05
C GLY A 184 -12.68 -18.13 0.86
N LYS A 185 -12.44 -17.27 -0.14
CA LYS A 185 -13.43 -16.98 -1.22
C LYS A 185 -12.89 -17.25 -2.62
N ASP A 186 -11.95 -18.18 -2.75
CA ASP A 186 -11.40 -18.64 -4.03
C ASP A 186 -10.71 -17.53 -4.87
N PHE A 187 -10.30 -16.42 -4.24
CA PHE A 187 -9.49 -15.39 -4.88
C PHE A 187 -8.07 -15.89 -5.17
N HIS A 188 -7.44 -15.29 -6.17
CA HIS A 188 -6.08 -15.60 -6.59
C HIS A 188 -5.17 -14.39 -6.36
N VAL A 189 -4.21 -14.53 -5.45
CA VAL A 189 -3.27 -13.47 -5.09
C VAL A 189 -1.99 -13.56 -5.91
N PHE A 190 -1.62 -12.48 -6.57
CA PHE A 190 -0.33 -12.27 -7.21
C PHE A 190 0.57 -11.47 -6.28
N ALA A 191 1.79 -11.96 -6.06
CA ALA A 191 2.70 -11.31 -5.11
C ALA A 191 4.16 -11.37 -5.59
N ASP A 192 4.93 -10.36 -5.21
CA ASP A 192 6.35 -10.29 -5.53
C ASP A 192 7.20 -11.19 -4.59
N SER A 193 8.52 -11.12 -4.80
CA SER A 193 9.51 -11.88 -4.04
C SER A 193 9.67 -11.47 -2.57
N PHE A 194 9.16 -10.31 -2.16
CA PHE A 194 9.08 -9.95 -0.75
C PHE A 194 7.97 -10.75 -0.04
N PHE A 195 6.84 -10.98 -0.70
CA PHE A 195 5.70 -11.68 -0.09
C PHE A 195 5.73 -13.20 -0.28
N ALA A 196 6.01 -13.68 -1.49
CA ALA A 196 5.75 -15.07 -1.86
C ALA A 196 6.67 -16.09 -1.17
N SER A 197 6.08 -17.11 -0.53
CA SER A 197 6.81 -18.21 0.11
C SER A 197 5.96 -19.48 0.12
N LEU A 198 6.58 -20.65 0.24
CA LEU A 198 5.86 -21.91 0.40
C LEU A 198 4.94 -21.92 1.62
N ASN A 199 5.39 -21.34 2.74
CA ASN A 199 4.55 -21.22 3.93
C ASN A 199 3.28 -20.39 3.66
N LEU A 200 3.41 -19.29 2.91
CA LEU A 200 2.25 -18.48 2.52
C LEU A 200 1.33 -19.24 1.57
N ALA A 201 1.88 -19.89 0.53
CA ALA A 201 1.09 -20.67 -0.43
C ALA A 201 0.26 -21.77 0.27
N ASN A 202 0.90 -22.56 1.13
CA ASN A 202 0.23 -23.63 1.87
C ASN A 202 -0.83 -23.09 2.85
N LYS A 203 -0.60 -21.94 3.48
CA LYS A 203 -1.60 -21.30 4.34
C LYS A 203 -2.82 -20.81 3.56
N LEU A 204 -2.60 -20.11 2.44
CA LEU A 204 -3.70 -19.61 1.62
C LEU A 204 -4.50 -20.75 1.00
N LEU A 205 -3.83 -21.81 0.53
CA LEU A 205 -4.51 -22.95 -0.09
C LEU A 205 -5.46 -23.67 0.88
N ARG A 206 -5.03 -23.86 2.14
CA ARG A 206 -5.89 -24.44 3.20
C ARG A 206 -7.13 -23.59 3.47
N GLU A 207 -7.04 -22.28 3.22
CA GLU A 207 -8.10 -21.29 3.38
C GLU A 207 -8.78 -20.99 2.03
N ARG A 208 -8.75 -21.91 1.05
CA ARG A 208 -9.37 -21.73 -0.27
C ARG A 208 -9.03 -20.38 -0.92
N THR A 209 -7.76 -20.04 -0.92
CA THR A 209 -7.22 -18.83 -1.55
C THR A 209 -5.92 -19.21 -2.25
N TYR A 210 -5.72 -18.72 -3.46
CA TYR A 210 -4.62 -19.15 -4.31
C TYR A 210 -3.51 -18.11 -4.34
N LEU A 211 -2.30 -18.53 -4.65
CA LEU A 211 -1.13 -17.66 -4.75
C LEU A 211 -0.37 -17.97 -6.03
N THR A 212 0.03 -16.92 -6.74
CA THR A 212 1.16 -16.97 -7.68
C THR A 212 2.16 -15.88 -7.29
N GLY A 213 3.44 -16.20 -7.26
CA GLY A 213 4.45 -15.18 -6.98
C GLY A 213 5.87 -15.62 -7.25
N THR A 214 6.75 -14.63 -7.37
CA THR A 214 8.18 -14.89 -7.57
C THR A 214 8.82 -15.27 -6.24
N MET A 215 9.62 -16.33 -6.19
CA MET A 215 10.32 -16.73 -4.97
C MET A 215 11.78 -16.33 -5.00
N ARG A 216 12.29 -15.82 -3.87
CA ARG A 216 13.73 -15.63 -3.68
C ARG A 216 14.40 -16.97 -3.46
N THR A 217 15.56 -17.17 -4.08
CA THR A 217 16.38 -18.38 -3.99
C THR A 217 16.87 -18.70 -2.57
N ASN A 218 16.98 -17.68 -1.72
CA ASN A 218 17.36 -17.84 -0.31
C ASN A 218 16.22 -18.31 0.60
N ARG A 219 15.00 -18.48 0.09
CA ARG A 219 13.89 -19.06 0.85
C ARG A 219 13.91 -20.59 0.75
N PRO A 220 13.35 -21.30 1.75
CA PRO A 220 13.11 -22.73 1.61
C PRO A 220 12.30 -23.04 0.34
N MET A 221 12.83 -23.91 -0.51
CA MET A 221 12.20 -24.40 -1.75
C MET A 221 12.70 -25.82 -2.06
N PRO A 222 11.89 -26.65 -2.75
CA PRO A 222 12.31 -27.96 -3.21
C PRO A 222 13.66 -27.94 -3.92
N GLN A 223 14.52 -28.91 -3.60
CA GLN A 223 15.90 -28.94 -4.08
C GLN A 223 15.98 -29.01 -5.62
N MET A 224 15.03 -29.67 -6.27
CA MET A 224 14.94 -29.75 -7.74
C MET A 224 14.83 -28.37 -8.42
N ILE A 225 14.18 -27.38 -7.80
CA ILE A 225 14.03 -26.02 -8.36
C ILE A 225 15.34 -25.26 -8.33
N LYS A 226 16.21 -25.60 -7.37
CA LYS A 226 17.53 -24.96 -7.20
C LYS A 226 18.58 -25.52 -8.15
N MET A 227 18.27 -26.57 -8.90
CA MET A 227 19.18 -27.13 -9.89
C MET A 227 19.43 -26.12 -11.01
N HIS A 228 20.62 -26.19 -11.60
CA HIS A 228 20.95 -25.37 -12.76
C HIS A 228 20.02 -25.73 -13.93
N VAL A 229 19.23 -24.76 -14.36
CA VAL A 229 18.38 -24.87 -15.54
C VAL A 229 19.13 -24.32 -16.74
N ARG A 230 19.29 -25.11 -17.80
CA ARG A 230 19.95 -24.63 -19.02
C ARG A 230 19.11 -23.53 -19.66
N ARG A 231 19.73 -22.78 -20.57
CA ARG A 231 19.09 -21.70 -21.31
C ARG A 231 17.82 -22.21 -22.01
N GLN A 232 16.72 -21.45 -21.90
CA GLN A 232 15.41 -21.77 -22.49
C GLN A 232 14.77 -23.08 -22.00
N GLU A 233 15.33 -23.75 -20.99
CA GLU A 233 14.68 -24.86 -20.32
C GLU A 233 13.84 -24.35 -19.14
N MET A 234 12.82 -25.11 -18.78
CA MET A 234 12.02 -24.90 -17.59
C MET A 234 12.06 -26.17 -16.76
N LEU A 235 12.39 -26.03 -15.47
CA LEU A 235 12.20 -27.11 -14.51
C LEU A 235 10.91 -26.89 -13.76
N PHE A 236 10.17 -27.98 -13.62
CA PHE A 236 8.91 -28.02 -12.90
C PHE A 236 9.03 -29.00 -11.75
N THR A 237 8.51 -28.62 -10.59
CA THR A 237 8.34 -29.57 -9.50
C THR A 237 7.03 -29.30 -8.78
N LEU A 238 6.55 -30.37 -8.16
CA LEU A 238 5.53 -30.29 -7.14
C LEU A 238 6.20 -30.25 -5.76
N ASP A 239 5.55 -29.59 -4.81
CA ASP A 239 5.89 -29.77 -3.39
C ASP A 239 5.52 -31.21 -2.95
N LYS A 240 6.02 -31.64 -1.79
CA LYS A 240 5.84 -33.01 -1.26
C LYS A 240 4.37 -33.46 -1.28
N ASP A 241 3.46 -32.55 -0.95
CA ASP A 241 2.02 -32.81 -0.85
C ASP A 241 1.29 -32.57 -2.19
N LYS A 242 2.02 -32.30 -3.29
CA LYS A 242 1.51 -31.96 -4.63
C LYS A 242 0.53 -30.78 -4.71
N SER A 243 0.49 -29.98 -3.66
CA SER A 243 -0.43 -28.85 -3.48
C SER A 243 0.07 -27.55 -4.13
N CYS A 244 1.39 -27.42 -4.29
CA CYS A 244 2.05 -26.29 -4.92
C CYS A 244 2.90 -26.77 -6.09
N PHE A 245 2.91 -25.96 -7.15
CA PHE A 245 3.73 -26.12 -8.33
C PHE A 245 4.74 -24.99 -8.39
N ALA A 246 5.97 -25.32 -8.71
CA ALA A 246 7.02 -24.33 -8.88
C ALA A 246 7.75 -24.53 -10.20
N VAL A 247 8.02 -23.41 -10.85
CA VAL A 247 8.73 -23.30 -12.13
C VAL A 247 10.04 -22.58 -11.88
N SER A 248 11.15 -23.16 -12.34
CA SER A 248 12.45 -22.49 -12.42
C SER A 248 12.84 -22.29 -13.88
N ALA A 249 13.27 -21.09 -14.24
CA ALA A 249 13.71 -20.75 -15.58
C ALA A 249 14.87 -19.73 -15.56
N THR A 250 15.66 -19.73 -16.63
CA THR A 250 16.82 -18.83 -16.79
C THR A 250 16.63 -17.96 -18.04
N THR A 251 16.68 -16.62 -17.91
CA THR A 251 16.52 -15.69 -19.04
C THR A 251 17.88 -15.28 -19.66
N THR A 252 17.87 -14.97 -20.96
CA THR A 252 19.01 -14.58 -21.84
C THR A 252 19.53 -13.16 -21.55
N GLU A 253 20.68 -12.63 -22.00
CA GLU A 253 21.92 -13.11 -22.66
C GLU A 253 23.17 -12.40 -22.08
N LYS A 254 22.98 -11.34 -21.26
CA LYS A 254 24.06 -10.48 -20.72
C LYS A 254 24.21 -10.56 -19.19
N ASN A 255 23.29 -11.22 -18.50
CA ASN A 255 23.35 -11.48 -17.06
C ASN A 255 22.39 -12.64 -16.72
N PRO A 256 22.89 -13.88 -16.52
CA PRO A 256 22.03 -15.00 -16.16
C PRO A 256 21.41 -14.72 -14.79
N SER A 257 20.10 -14.51 -14.77
CA SER A 257 19.32 -14.40 -13.53
C SER A 257 18.38 -15.60 -13.45
N HIS A 258 18.51 -16.37 -12.38
CA HIS A 258 17.63 -17.49 -12.08
C HIS A 258 16.35 -16.95 -11.41
N TRP A 259 15.20 -17.27 -11.99
CA TRP A 259 13.90 -16.87 -11.46
C TRP A 259 13.09 -18.12 -11.12
N CYS A 260 12.47 -18.11 -9.93
CA CYS A 260 11.54 -19.14 -9.50
C CYS A 260 10.14 -18.53 -9.39
N LEU A 261 9.17 -19.14 -10.07
CA LEU A 261 7.75 -18.84 -9.90
C LEU A 261 7.13 -19.94 -9.04
N LEU A 262 6.37 -19.55 -8.01
CA LEU A 262 5.57 -20.45 -7.19
C LEU A 262 4.11 -20.20 -7.48
N THR A 263 3.33 -21.26 -7.70
CA THR A 263 1.88 -21.19 -7.82
C THR A 263 1.21 -22.32 -7.05
N THR A 264 0.09 -22.04 -6.40
CA THR A 264 -0.81 -23.09 -5.90
C THR A 264 -1.56 -23.72 -7.07
N MET A 265 -1.73 -25.04 -7.09
CA MET A 265 -2.55 -25.70 -8.11
C MET A 265 -3.95 -26.02 -7.58
N LEU A 266 -4.95 -25.74 -8.41
CA LEU A 266 -6.24 -26.43 -8.33
C LEU A 266 -6.07 -27.75 -9.07
N LEU A 267 -5.83 -28.84 -8.34
CA LEU A 267 -6.08 -30.16 -8.88
C LEU A 267 -7.61 -30.27 -9.00
N ILE A 268 -8.12 -30.14 -10.22
CA ILE A 268 -9.49 -30.49 -10.54
C ILE A 268 -9.55 -32.01 -10.37
N HIS A 269 -10.10 -32.46 -9.24
CA HIS A 269 -10.45 -33.86 -9.02
C HIS A 269 -11.80 -34.14 -9.66
#